data_AF-V2H5A2-F1
#
_entry.id   AF-V2H5A2-F1
#
_cell.length_a   1.000
_cell.length_b   1.000
_cell.length_c   1.000
_cell.angle_alpha   90.00
_cell.angle_beta   90.00
_cell.angle_gamma   90.00
#
_symmetry.space_group_name_H-M   'P 1'
#
loop_
_entity.id
_entity.type
_entity.pdbx_description
1 polymer ?
#
loop_
_entity_poly.entity_id
_entity_poly.type
_entity_poly.pdbx_seq_one_letter_code
_entity_poly.pdbx_strand_id
1 'polypeptide(L)'
;MQDDIQQADAAAPAAGMRIVAKTQPVTRRGFLRGTGLAAIGVAVVSPGALAKPAREALVTDLKALGTPTARTLLVMARDIFPHDRFADRYYVEAIAPLDRAAASDKAVRTLLQQGVRDLDAAAQRKHGKPYAQLQDEADRVALLKAIETTPFFEKVRGEMVTSLYDNKAVWPLLGYEGSSWEKGGYANRGFNDIDWI
;
A
#
# COMPACT_ATOMS: atom_id res chain seq x y z
N MET A 1 71.06 -12.33 43.52
CA MET A 1 69.74 -12.36 44.16
C MET A 1 68.78 -11.73 43.16
N GLN A 2 68.30 -12.58 42.25
CA GLN A 2 67.32 -12.31 41.19
C GLN A 2 65.99 -11.82 41.79
N ASP A 3 65.43 -10.73 41.28
CA ASP A 3 64.50 -10.61 40.14
C ASP A 3 63.08 -11.13 40.42
N ASP A 4 62.19 -10.15 40.43
CA ASP A 4 60.87 -10.09 39.81
C ASP A 4 59.65 -10.89 40.31
N ILE A 5 58.60 -10.08 40.39
CA ILE A 5 57.19 -10.31 40.71
C ILE A 5 56.56 -11.18 39.63
N GLN A 6 55.84 -12.25 40.02
CA GLN A 6 54.82 -12.81 39.14
C GLN A 6 53.62 -13.38 39.90
N GLN A 7 52.54 -12.62 39.73
CA GLN A 7 51.16 -12.89 40.10
C GLN A 7 50.61 -13.99 39.18
N ALA A 8 50.01 -15.03 39.77
CA ALA A 8 49.34 -16.08 39.03
C ALA A 8 48.04 -15.54 38.41
N ASP A 9 48.00 -15.44 37.09
CA ASP A 9 46.79 -15.16 36.33
C ASP A 9 46.45 -16.38 35.46
N ALA A 10 45.21 -16.83 35.56
CA ALA A 10 44.72 -18.04 34.90
C ALA A 10 44.40 -17.72 33.43
N ALA A 11 45.09 -18.41 32.53
CA ALA A 11 44.95 -18.26 31.09
C ALA A 11 43.55 -18.67 30.58
N ALA A 12 42.83 -17.72 29.98
CA ALA A 12 41.75 -17.96 29.02
C ALA A 12 42.28 -17.65 27.60
N PRO A 13 42.15 -18.55 26.61
CA PRO A 13 42.64 -18.26 25.26
C PRO A 13 41.70 -17.27 24.54
N ALA A 14 42.30 -16.21 24.01
CA ALA A 14 41.67 -15.22 23.15
C ALA A 14 41.14 -15.86 21.85
N ALA A 15 39.92 -15.49 21.47
CA ALA A 15 39.29 -15.88 20.22
C ALA A 15 40.06 -15.30 19.02
N GLY A 16 40.73 -16.16 18.25
CA GLY A 16 41.40 -15.78 17.01
C GLY A 16 40.40 -15.27 15.96
N MET A 17 40.67 -14.10 15.39
CA MET A 17 39.94 -13.53 14.26
C MET A 17 40.08 -14.43 13.02
N ARG A 18 39.02 -15.18 12.67
CA ARG A 18 38.94 -15.90 11.39
C ARG A 18 38.78 -14.88 10.25
N ILE A 19 39.84 -14.70 9.47
CA ILE A 19 39.77 -13.99 8.19
C ILE A 19 39.04 -14.90 7.19
N VAL A 20 37.81 -14.51 6.80
CA VAL A 20 37.08 -15.16 5.71
C VAL A 20 37.69 -14.67 4.38
N ALA A 21 38.23 -15.60 3.59
CA ALA A 21 38.79 -15.28 2.28
C ALA A 21 37.73 -14.66 1.35
N LYS A 22 38.08 -13.53 0.75
CA LYS A 22 37.24 -12.72 -0.13
C LYS A 22 37.15 -13.35 -1.53
N THR A 23 35.93 -13.72 -1.92
CA THR A 23 35.42 -14.00 -3.29
C THR A 23 36.13 -15.06 -4.14
N GLN A 24 35.44 -16.18 -4.37
CA GLN A 24 35.70 -17.08 -5.49
C GLN A 24 35.35 -16.35 -6.81
N PRO A 25 36.28 -16.21 -7.78
CA PRO A 25 35.97 -15.57 -9.05
C PRO A 25 35.06 -16.48 -9.88
N VAL A 26 33.80 -16.07 -10.05
CA VAL A 26 32.87 -16.76 -10.96
C VAL A 26 33.38 -16.58 -12.39
N THR A 27 33.90 -17.65 -12.98
CA THR A 27 34.33 -17.62 -14.38
C THR A 27 33.10 -17.67 -15.30
N ARG A 28 33.10 -16.86 -16.37
CA ARG A 28 32.02 -16.83 -17.37
C ARG A 28 31.67 -18.22 -17.94
N ARG A 29 32.65 -19.13 -17.96
CA ARG A 29 32.50 -20.51 -18.42
C ARG A 29 31.84 -21.43 -17.38
N GLY A 30 31.97 -21.15 -16.09
CA GLY A 30 31.22 -21.83 -15.02
C GLY A 30 29.73 -21.44 -15.02
N PHE A 31 29.43 -20.17 -15.33
CA PHE A 31 28.07 -19.67 -15.46
C PHE A 31 27.30 -20.36 -16.61
N LEU A 32 27.95 -20.52 -17.78
CA LEU A 32 27.34 -21.19 -18.95
C LEU A 32 27.23 -22.71 -18.85
N ARG A 33 27.92 -23.35 -17.89
CA ARG A 33 27.73 -24.78 -17.59
C ARG A 33 26.66 -25.02 -16.51
N GLY A 34 26.24 -23.98 -15.79
CA GLY A 34 25.22 -24.05 -14.74
C GLY A 34 23.78 -23.91 -15.21
N THR A 35 23.53 -23.66 -16.50
CA THR A 35 22.17 -23.45 -17.04
C THR A 35 21.35 -24.74 -17.25
N GLY A 36 21.84 -25.90 -16.79
CA GLY A 36 21.22 -27.20 -17.06
C GLY A 36 20.22 -27.73 -16.01
N LEU A 37 20.20 -27.22 -14.77
CA LEU A 37 19.39 -27.81 -13.70
C LEU A 37 18.81 -26.75 -12.75
N ALA A 38 17.79 -26.04 -13.23
CA ALA A 38 16.84 -25.32 -12.37
C ALA A 38 15.43 -25.42 -12.96
N ALA A 39 14.90 -26.65 -13.09
CA ALA A 39 13.47 -26.87 -13.22
C ALA A 39 12.82 -26.68 -11.84
N ILE A 40 12.76 -25.45 -11.35
CA ILE A 40 11.92 -25.09 -10.21
C ILE A 40 10.54 -24.80 -10.77
N GLY A 41 9.55 -25.55 -10.30
CA GLY A 41 8.25 -25.77 -10.93
C GLY A 41 7.60 -24.53 -11.54
N VAL A 42 7.22 -24.63 -12.81
CA VAL A 42 6.23 -23.74 -13.41
C VAL A 42 4.92 -24.03 -12.69
N ALA A 43 4.56 -23.17 -11.73
CA ALA A 43 3.19 -23.12 -11.27
C ALA A 43 2.33 -22.83 -12.51
N VAL A 44 1.44 -23.76 -12.86
CA VAL A 44 0.41 -23.52 -13.88
C VAL A 44 -0.50 -22.45 -13.28
N VAL A 45 -0.18 -21.18 -13.55
CA VAL A 45 -1.10 -20.09 -13.30
C VAL A 45 -2.19 -20.24 -14.36
N SER A 46 -3.36 -20.70 -13.93
CA SER A 46 -4.54 -20.79 -14.81
C SER A 46 -4.69 -19.45 -15.55
N PRO A 47 -4.96 -19.44 -16.86
CA PRO A 47 -5.17 -18.18 -17.60
C PRO A 47 -6.21 -17.26 -16.96
N GLY A 48 -7.20 -17.82 -16.26
CA GLY A 48 -8.20 -17.06 -15.48
C GLY A 48 -7.68 -16.38 -14.21
N ALA A 49 -6.54 -16.80 -13.64
CA ALA A 49 -5.90 -16.13 -12.51
C ALA A 49 -5.15 -14.85 -12.94
N LEU A 50 -4.72 -14.77 -14.21
CA LEU A 50 -4.19 -13.55 -14.83
C LEU A 50 -5.30 -12.60 -15.33
N ALA A 51 -6.55 -13.05 -15.35
CA ALA A 51 -7.69 -12.31 -15.88
C ALA A 51 -8.41 -11.42 -14.86
N LYS A 52 -8.07 -11.52 -13.56
CA LYS A 52 -8.64 -10.59 -12.57
C LYS A 52 -8.01 -9.22 -12.77
N PRO A 53 -8.79 -8.15 -13.04
CA PRO A 53 -8.23 -6.81 -13.13
C PRO A 53 -7.49 -6.50 -11.82
N ALA A 54 -6.28 -5.92 -11.92
CA ALA A 54 -5.34 -5.79 -10.79
C ALA A 54 -5.99 -5.28 -9.49
N ARG A 55 -6.93 -4.33 -9.60
CA ARG A 55 -7.68 -3.75 -8.48
C ARG A 55 -8.61 -4.73 -7.77
N GLU A 56 -9.23 -5.69 -8.48
CA GLU A 56 -10.07 -6.71 -7.84
C GLU A 56 -9.26 -7.65 -6.95
N ALA A 57 -8.04 -7.99 -7.38
CA ALA A 57 -7.15 -8.82 -6.59
C ALA A 57 -6.71 -8.14 -5.28
N LEU A 58 -6.61 -6.81 -5.28
CA LEU A 58 -6.18 -6.04 -4.10
C LEU A 58 -7.27 -5.91 -3.02
N VAL A 59 -8.55 -6.08 -3.36
CA VAL A 59 -9.68 -5.84 -2.43
C VAL A 59 -10.39 -7.12 -1.99
N THR A 60 -9.83 -8.30 -2.27
CA THR A 60 -10.48 -9.58 -1.92
C THR A 60 -10.66 -9.80 -0.42
N ASP A 61 -9.89 -9.09 0.41
CA ASP A 61 -9.88 -9.25 1.86
C ASP A 61 -10.90 -8.37 2.57
N LEU A 62 -11.57 -7.46 1.86
CA LEU A 62 -12.64 -6.61 2.38
C LEU A 62 -13.98 -7.36 2.36
N LYS A 63 -14.19 -8.22 3.37
CA LYS A 63 -15.24 -9.24 3.38
C LYS A 63 -16.63 -8.66 3.60
N ALA A 64 -16.78 -7.65 4.46
CA ALA A 64 -18.10 -7.11 4.80
C ALA A 64 -18.71 -6.30 3.65
N LEU A 65 -17.88 -5.61 2.88
CA LEU A 65 -18.28 -4.88 1.68
C LEU A 65 -18.47 -5.82 0.48
N GLY A 66 -17.61 -6.83 0.37
CA GLY A 66 -17.50 -7.72 -0.79
C GLY A 66 -16.72 -7.08 -1.93
N THR A 67 -16.08 -7.92 -2.75
CA THR A 67 -15.17 -7.49 -3.83
C THR A 67 -15.77 -6.45 -4.79
N PRO A 68 -17.03 -6.56 -5.28
CA PRO A 68 -17.58 -5.57 -6.21
C PRO A 68 -17.68 -4.18 -5.57
N THR A 69 -18.24 -4.08 -4.37
CA THR A 69 -18.37 -2.82 -3.62
C THR A 69 -17.01 -2.22 -3.34
N ALA A 70 -16.08 -3.03 -2.84
CA ALA A 70 -14.74 -2.60 -2.48
C ALA A 70 -13.93 -2.12 -3.71
N ARG A 71 -14.11 -2.76 -4.87
CA ARG A 71 -13.50 -2.31 -6.14
C ARG A 71 -13.99 -0.93 -6.53
N THR A 72 -15.31 -0.69 -6.48
CA THR A 72 -15.87 0.63 -6.81
C THR A 72 -15.41 1.69 -5.83
N LEU A 73 -15.39 1.38 -4.52
CA LEU A 73 -14.85 2.28 -3.50
C LEU A 73 -13.37 2.59 -3.70
N LEU A 74 -12.54 1.62 -4.11
CA LEU A 74 -11.13 1.87 -4.42
C LEU A 74 -10.96 2.85 -5.59
N VAL A 75 -11.75 2.71 -6.66
CA VAL A 75 -11.69 3.64 -7.79
C VAL A 75 -12.20 5.03 -7.37
N MET A 76 -13.34 5.09 -6.68
CA MET A 76 -13.90 6.33 -6.13
C MET A 76 -12.90 7.05 -5.20
N ALA A 77 -12.22 6.31 -4.32
CA ALA A 77 -11.22 6.86 -3.41
C ALA A 77 -10.05 7.54 -4.17
N ARG A 78 -9.60 6.95 -5.28
CA ARG A 78 -8.59 7.57 -6.14
C ARG A 78 -9.10 8.81 -6.86
N ASP A 79 -10.34 8.78 -7.33
CA ASP A 79 -10.93 9.92 -8.04
C ASP A 79 -11.22 11.11 -7.09
N ILE A 80 -11.53 10.86 -5.81
CA ILE A 80 -11.72 11.92 -4.79
C ILE A 80 -10.37 12.48 -4.30
N PHE A 81 -9.36 11.62 -4.16
CA PHE A 81 -8.02 12.00 -3.67
C PHE A 81 -6.95 11.56 -4.68
N PRO A 82 -6.78 12.27 -5.81
CA PRO A 82 -5.95 11.83 -6.91
C PRO A 82 -4.45 12.05 -6.62
N HIS A 83 -3.77 10.99 -6.16
CA HIS A 83 -2.31 10.98 -5.97
C HIS A 83 -1.65 9.99 -6.93
N ASP A 84 -0.96 10.51 -7.95
CA ASP A 84 -0.27 9.70 -8.96
C ASP A 84 0.88 8.87 -8.37
N ARG A 85 1.53 9.40 -7.33
CA ARG A 85 2.65 8.72 -6.64
C ARG A 85 2.20 7.63 -5.68
N PHE A 86 0.90 7.53 -5.38
CA PHE A 86 0.39 6.58 -4.40
C PHE A 86 -0.04 5.29 -5.09
N ALA A 87 0.61 4.18 -4.71
CA ALA A 87 0.18 2.85 -5.12
C ALA A 87 -1.20 2.49 -4.55
N ASP A 88 -1.98 1.70 -5.29
CA ASP A 88 -3.35 1.30 -4.91
C ASP A 88 -3.44 0.66 -3.51
N ARG A 89 -2.37 0.01 -3.02
CA ARG A 89 -2.33 -0.55 -1.66
C ARG A 89 -2.64 0.48 -0.56
N TYR A 90 -2.20 1.73 -0.72
CA TYR A 90 -2.45 2.77 0.28
C TYR A 90 -3.94 3.17 0.31
N TYR A 91 -4.60 3.13 -0.84
CA TYR A 91 -6.04 3.34 -0.93
C TYR A 91 -6.83 2.13 -0.39
N VAL A 92 -6.35 0.90 -0.62
CA VAL A 92 -6.96 -0.30 -0.01
C VAL A 92 -6.89 -0.24 1.51
N GLU A 93 -5.73 0.12 2.06
CA GLU A 93 -5.57 0.36 3.50
C GLU A 93 -6.50 1.47 3.99
N ALA A 94 -6.66 2.56 3.23
CA ALA A 94 -7.52 3.68 3.59
C ALA A 94 -9.03 3.37 3.53
N ILE A 95 -9.49 2.44 2.68
CA ILE A 95 -10.90 2.00 2.66
C ILE A 95 -11.18 0.84 3.64
N ALA A 96 -10.16 0.17 4.18
CA ALA A 96 -10.34 -0.92 5.14
C ALA A 96 -11.13 -0.54 6.42
N PRO A 97 -11.02 0.68 6.98
CA PRO A 97 -11.93 1.16 8.02
C PRO A 97 -13.41 1.14 7.64
N LEU A 98 -13.76 1.43 6.37
CA LEU A 98 -15.15 1.31 5.89
C LEU A 98 -15.63 -0.15 5.93
N ASP A 99 -14.77 -1.11 5.60
CA ASP A 99 -15.09 -2.53 5.71
C ASP A 99 -15.32 -2.95 7.17
N ARG A 100 -14.46 -2.50 8.09
CA ARG A 100 -14.66 -2.73 9.52
C ARG A 100 -15.96 -2.10 10.03
N ALA A 101 -16.24 -0.86 9.65
CA ALA A 101 -17.49 -0.19 10.01
C ALA A 101 -18.71 -0.93 9.45
N ALA A 102 -18.64 -1.39 8.20
CA ALA A 102 -19.67 -2.23 7.59
C ALA A 102 -19.80 -3.59 8.28
N ALA A 103 -18.72 -4.17 8.79
CA ALA A 103 -18.75 -5.42 9.55
C ALA A 103 -19.54 -5.25 10.87
N SER A 104 -19.32 -4.13 11.56
CA SER A 104 -19.91 -3.82 12.87
C SER A 104 -21.30 -3.20 12.81
N ASP A 105 -21.64 -2.48 11.74
CA ASP A 105 -22.91 -1.77 11.61
C ASP A 105 -23.60 -2.07 10.27
N LYS A 106 -24.79 -2.68 10.34
CA LYS A 106 -25.61 -3.03 9.18
C LYS A 106 -26.10 -1.78 8.43
N ALA A 107 -26.38 -0.69 9.11
CA ALA A 107 -26.80 0.56 8.48
C ALA A 107 -25.67 1.16 7.64
N VAL A 108 -24.44 1.16 8.17
CA VAL A 108 -23.24 1.57 7.40
C VAL A 108 -23.00 0.65 6.20
N ARG A 109 -23.09 -0.67 6.39
CA ARG A 109 -22.97 -1.62 5.27
C ARG A 109 -23.99 -1.34 4.17
N THR A 110 -25.24 -1.07 4.57
CA THR A 110 -26.35 -0.81 3.65
C THR A 110 -26.11 0.51 2.91
N LEU A 111 -25.72 1.58 3.63
CA LEU A 111 -25.36 2.87 3.04
C LEU A 111 -24.27 2.72 1.97
N LEU A 112 -23.20 2.00 2.27
CA LEU A 112 -22.07 1.82 1.35
C LEU A 112 -22.44 0.96 0.14
N GLN A 113 -23.10 -0.19 0.36
CA GLN A 113 -23.49 -1.08 -0.73
C GLN A 113 -24.58 -0.47 -1.63
N GLN A 114 -25.55 0.23 -1.05
CA GLN A 114 -26.58 0.91 -1.83
C GLN A 114 -26.00 2.09 -2.60
N GLY A 115 -25.16 2.92 -1.97
CA GLY A 115 -24.52 4.04 -2.65
C GLY A 115 -23.65 3.62 -3.84
N VAL A 116 -22.89 2.52 -3.69
CA VAL A 116 -22.16 1.93 -4.84
C VAL A 116 -23.11 1.43 -5.93
N ARG A 117 -24.19 0.74 -5.57
CA ARG A 117 -25.19 0.27 -6.56
C ARG A 117 -25.80 1.44 -7.33
N ASP A 118 -26.12 2.54 -6.65
CA ASP A 118 -26.73 3.71 -7.26
C ASP A 118 -25.73 4.45 -8.18
N LEU A 119 -24.47 4.55 -7.76
CA LEU A 119 -23.38 5.10 -8.57
C LEU A 119 -23.12 4.25 -9.82
N ASP A 120 -23.03 2.93 -9.68
CA ASP A 120 -22.87 2.00 -10.80
C ASP A 120 -24.08 2.04 -11.74
N ALA A 121 -25.30 2.17 -11.22
CA ALA A 121 -26.50 2.32 -12.03
C ALA A 121 -26.53 3.67 -12.79
N ALA A 122 -26.07 4.76 -12.16
CA ALA A 122 -25.94 6.06 -12.83
C ALA A 122 -24.91 6.01 -13.97
N ALA A 123 -23.75 5.39 -13.71
CA ALA A 123 -22.73 5.14 -14.72
C ALA A 123 -23.28 4.28 -15.87
N GLN A 124 -23.99 3.19 -15.55
CA GLN A 124 -24.58 2.29 -16.54
C GLN A 124 -25.61 3.01 -17.43
N ARG A 125 -26.47 3.86 -16.85
CA ARG A 125 -27.46 4.64 -17.62
C ARG A 125 -26.81 5.65 -18.56
N LYS A 126 -25.72 6.29 -18.14
CA LYS A 126 -25.10 7.39 -18.88
C LYS A 126 -24.02 6.93 -19.87
N HIS A 127 -23.28 5.88 -19.53
CA HIS A 127 -22.09 5.42 -20.25
C HIS A 127 -22.11 3.92 -20.63
N GLY A 128 -23.17 3.19 -20.26
CA GLY A 128 -23.32 1.77 -20.62
C GLY A 128 -22.40 0.80 -19.86
N LYS A 129 -21.70 1.27 -18.82
CA LYS A 129 -20.77 0.48 -17.99
C LYS A 129 -20.88 0.90 -16.51
N PRO A 130 -20.57 0.01 -15.55
CA PRO A 130 -20.48 0.40 -14.14
C PRO A 130 -19.31 1.36 -13.91
N TYR A 131 -19.38 2.12 -12.82
CA TYR A 131 -18.50 3.26 -12.53
C TYR A 131 -17.01 2.87 -12.60
N ALA A 132 -16.65 1.78 -11.93
CA ALA A 132 -15.27 1.30 -11.84
C ALA A 132 -14.70 0.72 -13.16
N GLN A 133 -15.48 0.69 -14.23
CA GLN A 133 -15.08 0.25 -15.56
C GLN A 133 -14.98 1.40 -16.58
N LEU A 134 -15.40 2.61 -16.20
CA LEU A 134 -15.21 3.81 -17.02
C LEU A 134 -13.72 4.14 -17.11
N GLN A 135 -13.22 4.30 -18.33
CA GLN A 135 -11.81 4.57 -18.59
C GLN A 135 -11.48 6.06 -18.42
N ASP A 136 -12.38 6.93 -18.90
CA ASP A 136 -12.23 8.37 -18.77
C ASP A 136 -12.51 8.82 -17.33
N GLU A 137 -11.55 9.54 -16.75
CA GLU A 137 -11.68 10.12 -15.42
C GLU A 137 -12.69 11.27 -15.39
N ALA A 138 -12.81 12.07 -16.45
CA ALA A 138 -13.76 13.16 -16.50
C ALA A 138 -15.21 12.66 -16.38
N ASP A 139 -15.51 11.51 -17.00
CA ASP A 139 -16.80 10.84 -16.87
C ASP A 139 -17.08 10.37 -15.44
N ARG A 140 -16.06 9.78 -14.78
CA ARG A 140 -16.16 9.34 -13.38
C ARG A 140 -16.36 10.54 -12.44
N VAL A 141 -15.57 11.58 -12.59
CA VAL A 141 -15.67 12.82 -11.79
C VAL A 141 -17.03 13.49 -11.98
N ALA A 142 -17.58 13.53 -13.20
CA ALA A 142 -18.90 14.08 -13.44
C ALA A 142 -20.01 13.32 -12.70
N LEU A 143 -19.90 11.98 -12.59
CA LEU A 143 -20.82 11.17 -11.80
C LEU A 143 -20.65 11.41 -10.30
N LEU A 144 -19.42 11.55 -9.81
CA LEU A 144 -19.14 11.86 -8.41
C LEU A 144 -19.69 13.22 -7.99
N LYS A 145 -19.49 14.26 -8.80
CA LYS A 145 -20.05 15.60 -8.56
C LYS A 145 -21.57 15.58 -8.42
N ALA A 146 -22.26 14.74 -9.19
CA ALA A 146 -23.71 14.61 -9.11
C ALA A 146 -24.20 14.01 -7.78
N ILE A 147 -23.33 13.35 -7.02
CA ILE A 147 -23.68 12.70 -5.74
C ILE A 147 -22.90 13.28 -4.55
N GLU A 148 -22.17 14.38 -4.73
CA GLU A 148 -21.20 14.86 -3.72
C GLU A 148 -21.86 15.25 -2.38
N THR A 149 -23.11 15.68 -2.41
CA THR A 149 -23.89 16.04 -1.22
C THR A 149 -24.60 14.85 -0.57
N THR A 150 -24.47 13.65 -1.13
CA THR A 150 -25.16 12.47 -0.60
C THR A 150 -24.47 11.93 0.67
N PRO A 151 -25.22 11.32 1.61
CA PRO A 151 -24.62 10.70 2.79
C PRO A 151 -23.58 9.62 2.46
N PHE A 152 -23.76 8.91 1.34
CA PHE A 152 -22.80 7.92 0.85
C PHE A 152 -21.46 8.57 0.48
N PHE A 153 -21.49 9.63 -0.33
CA PHE A 153 -20.28 10.31 -0.76
C PHE A 153 -19.53 10.93 0.43
N GLU A 154 -20.24 11.64 1.30
CA GLU A 154 -19.63 12.26 2.48
C GLU A 154 -19.07 11.23 3.46
N LYS A 155 -19.72 10.07 3.63
CA LYS A 155 -19.17 8.99 4.46
C LYS A 155 -17.84 8.46 3.91
N VAL A 156 -17.75 8.23 2.61
CA VAL A 156 -16.51 7.76 1.97
C VAL A 156 -15.43 8.84 2.03
N ARG A 157 -15.77 10.08 1.64
CA ARG A 157 -14.85 11.22 1.66
C ARG A 157 -14.31 11.48 3.06
N GLY A 158 -15.18 11.53 4.07
CA GLY A 158 -14.79 11.79 5.46
C GLY A 158 -13.83 10.73 6.01
N GLU A 159 -14.10 9.46 5.75
CA GLU A 159 -13.21 8.36 6.16
C GLU A 159 -11.85 8.42 5.45
N MET A 160 -11.84 8.80 4.18
CA MET A 160 -10.62 8.87 3.38
C MET A 160 -9.70 10.00 3.84
N VAL A 161 -10.24 11.17 4.23
CA VAL A 161 -9.42 12.28 4.76
C VAL A 161 -8.59 11.82 5.96
N THR A 162 -9.19 11.08 6.88
CA THR A 162 -8.46 10.58 8.05
C THR A 162 -7.55 9.42 7.66
N SER A 163 -8.09 8.40 7.00
CA SER A 163 -7.41 7.12 6.82
C SER A 163 -6.25 7.18 5.83
N LEU A 164 -6.34 8.00 4.79
CA LEU A 164 -5.28 8.12 3.79
C LEU A 164 -4.10 8.93 4.32
N TYR A 165 -4.37 10.06 4.99
CA TYR A 165 -3.33 10.98 5.43
C TYR A 165 -2.74 10.64 6.80
N ASP A 166 -3.46 9.89 7.65
CA ASP A 166 -2.89 9.33 8.89
C ASP A 166 -2.05 8.06 8.63
N ASN A 167 -1.98 7.59 7.38
CA ASN A 167 -1.09 6.51 7.00
C ASN A 167 0.37 6.98 6.98
N LYS A 168 1.14 6.62 8.02
CA LYS A 168 2.57 6.98 8.13
C LYS A 168 3.42 6.53 6.94
N ALA A 169 2.99 5.49 6.20
CA ALA A 169 3.71 5.02 5.03
C ALA A 169 3.58 5.96 3.82
N VAL A 170 2.60 6.88 3.80
CA VAL A 170 2.47 7.89 2.73
C VAL A 170 3.17 9.21 3.06
N TRP A 171 3.52 9.46 4.33
CA TRP A 171 4.16 10.71 4.75
C TRP A 171 5.44 11.05 3.98
N PRO A 172 6.38 10.11 3.75
CA PRO A 172 7.57 10.41 2.94
C PRO A 172 7.25 10.75 1.48
N LEU A 173 6.14 10.21 0.94
CA LEU A 173 5.71 10.51 -0.42
C LEU A 173 5.15 11.93 -0.55
N LEU A 174 4.60 12.46 0.54
CA LEU A 174 4.09 13.83 0.67
C LEU A 174 5.17 14.84 1.06
N GLY A 175 6.39 14.38 1.39
CA GLY A 175 7.43 15.24 1.96
C GLY A 175 7.17 15.62 3.43
N TYR A 176 6.24 14.95 4.10
CA TYR A 176 5.96 15.19 5.52
C TYR A 176 6.98 14.47 6.40
N GLU A 177 7.72 15.23 7.22
CA GLU A 177 8.79 14.66 8.04
C GLU A 177 8.33 14.06 9.40
N GLY A 178 7.03 13.94 9.62
CA GLY A 178 6.46 13.47 10.89
C GLY A 178 6.44 14.52 12.00
N SER A 179 5.80 14.18 13.12
CA SER A 179 5.48 15.07 14.26
C SER A 179 6.50 16.18 14.56
N SER A 180 6.03 17.43 14.56
CA SER A 180 6.82 18.58 15.02
C SER A 180 6.97 18.60 16.54
N TRP A 181 5.94 18.20 17.28
CA TRP A 181 5.96 18.21 18.74
C TRP A 181 7.03 17.27 19.31
N GLU A 182 7.05 16.03 18.84
CA GLU A 182 7.99 15.01 19.32
C GLU A 182 9.43 15.27 18.87
N LYS A 183 9.61 16.07 17.82
CA LYS A 183 10.91 16.31 17.18
C LYS A 183 11.41 17.75 17.30
N GLY A 184 10.82 18.55 18.18
CA GLY A 184 11.30 19.91 18.49
C GLY A 184 11.08 20.96 17.39
N GLY A 185 10.07 20.78 16.55
CA GLY A 185 9.70 21.69 15.46
C GLY A 185 10.29 21.32 14.10
N TYR A 186 10.05 22.18 13.10
CA TYR A 186 10.54 22.01 11.72
C TYR A 186 11.62 23.03 11.30
N ALA A 187 12.06 23.92 12.20
CA ALA A 187 12.97 25.03 11.87
C ALA A 187 14.26 24.58 11.15
N ASN A 188 14.77 23.39 11.47
CA ASN A 188 15.95 22.77 10.84
C ASN A 188 15.63 21.38 10.26
N ARG A 189 14.38 21.15 9.86
CA ARG A 189 13.84 19.82 9.53
C ARG A 189 12.78 19.91 8.44
N GLY A 190 13.20 20.20 7.21
CA GLY A 190 12.36 20.00 6.02
C GLY A 190 11.29 21.05 5.73
N PHE A 191 10.95 21.96 6.66
CA PHE A 191 9.92 22.97 6.38
C PHE A 191 10.26 23.81 5.14
N ASN A 192 11.54 24.15 4.97
CA ASN A 192 12.02 24.93 3.83
C ASN A 192 12.34 24.06 2.59
N ASP A 193 12.22 22.73 2.69
CA ASP A 193 12.60 21.79 1.63
C ASP A 193 11.39 21.31 0.81
N ILE A 194 10.21 21.89 1.06
CA ILE A 194 8.94 21.51 0.41
C ILE A 194 8.65 22.47 -0.75
N ASP A 195 8.75 21.98 -1.98
CA ASP A 195 8.60 22.80 -3.20
C ASP A 195 7.15 23.18 -3.56
N TRP A 196 6.15 22.73 -2.78
CA TRP A 196 4.73 22.85 -3.12
C TRP A 196 3.89 23.64 -2.11
N ILE A 197 4.51 24.21 -1.07
CA ILE A 197 3.92 25.18 -0.12
C ILE A 197 4.60 26.53 -0.34
#